data_AF-A0A7C2SHV1-F1
#
_entry.id   AF-A0A7C2SHV1-F1
#
_cell.length_a   1.000
_cell.length_b   1.000
_cell.length_c   1.000
_cell.angle_alpha   90.00
_cell.angle_beta   90.00
_cell.angle_gamma   90.00
#
_symmetry.space_group_name_H-M   'P 1'
#
loop_
_entity.id
_entity.type
_entity.pdbx_description
1 polymer ?
#
loop_
_entity_poly.entity_id
_entity_poly.type
_entity_poly.pdbx_seq_one_letter_code
_entity_poly.pdbx_strand_id
1 'polypeptide(L)'
;MIQLKSQYIQLVMQWHICCHYLDVSKQIEEVKNEISSIYKHPLKKPINVAKEYPRLYLKARKVFGSWRKALEACGIDYEEARTRSKWSREKVLQEIKHLYSNGHSLRPKDFRRKGMVKLVSAAAYHFGSWRKAVETCGVCYSCGREKRQVDKSKG
;
A
#
# COMPACT_ATOMS: atom_id res chain seq x y z
N MET A 1 -47.52 10.88 -32.67
CA MET A 1 -47.29 9.75 -31.73
C MET A 1 -45.98 8.99 -31.94
N ILE A 2 -45.50 8.77 -33.17
CA ILE A 2 -44.27 7.96 -33.44
C ILE A 2 -42.98 8.66 -32.96
N GLN A 3 -42.86 9.97 -33.16
CA GLN A 3 -41.68 10.76 -32.75
C GLN A 3 -41.47 10.77 -31.21
N LEU A 4 -42.55 10.86 -30.43
CA LEU A 4 -42.50 10.83 -28.96
C LEU A 4 -42.07 9.46 -28.42
N LYS A 5 -42.51 8.36 -29.05
CA LYS A 5 -42.05 7.00 -28.70
C LYS A 5 -40.57 6.80 -29.02
N SER A 6 -40.07 7.36 -30.13
CA SER A 6 -38.65 7.32 -30.51
C SER A 6 -37.77 8.11 -29.53
N GLN A 7 -38.17 9.33 -29.15
CA GLN A 7 -37.46 10.13 -28.15
C GLN A 7 -37.43 9.47 -26.77
N TYR A 8 -38.54 8.87 -26.33
CA TYR A 8 -38.59 8.14 -25.07
C TYR A 8 -37.62 6.95 -25.05
N ILE A 9 -37.59 6.14 -26.12
CA ILE A 9 -36.64 5.03 -26.25
C ILE A 9 -35.19 5.53 -26.22
N GLN A 10 -34.88 6.63 -26.93
CA GLN A 10 -33.55 7.23 -26.90
C GLN A 10 -33.15 7.72 -25.51
N LEU A 11 -34.03 8.42 -24.79
CA LEU A 11 -33.77 8.90 -23.43
C LEU A 11 -33.56 7.74 -22.44
N VAL A 12 -34.35 6.67 -22.55
CA VAL A 12 -34.18 5.46 -21.73
C VAL A 12 -32.86 4.78 -22.05
N MET A 13 -32.47 4.65 -23.32
CA MET A 13 -31.17 4.09 -23.70
C MET A 13 -30.01 4.96 -23.20
N GLN A 14 -30.11 6.29 -23.33
CA GLN A 14 -29.12 7.24 -22.84
C GLN A 14 -28.98 7.17 -21.32
N TRP A 15 -30.10 7.02 -20.59
CA TRP A 15 -30.11 6.84 -19.14
C TRP A 15 -29.43 5.53 -18.73
N HIS A 16 -29.73 4.40 -19.39
CA HIS A 16 -29.06 3.13 -19.11
C HIS A 16 -27.56 3.19 -19.39
N ILE A 17 -27.13 3.85 -20.47
CA ILE A 17 -25.72 4.06 -20.80
C ILE A 17 -25.05 4.93 -19.73
N CYS A 18 -25.69 6.02 -19.30
CA CYS A 18 -25.19 6.87 -18.21
C CYS A 18 -25.10 6.11 -16.89
N CYS A 19 -26.11 5.33 -16.51
CA CYS A 19 -26.09 4.51 -15.31
C CYS A 19 -24.97 3.47 -15.34
N HIS A 20 -24.77 2.82 -16.49
CA HIS A 20 -23.66 1.89 -16.67
C HIS A 20 -22.31 2.61 -16.57
N TYR A 21 -22.18 3.79 -17.16
CA TYR A 21 -20.96 4.60 -17.08
C TYR A 21 -20.65 5.05 -15.64
N LEU A 22 -21.67 5.44 -14.88
CA LEU A 22 -21.55 5.83 -13.47
C LEU A 22 -21.15 4.63 -12.58
N ASP A 23 -21.70 3.44 -12.84
CA ASP A 23 -21.31 2.22 -12.11
C ASP A 23 -19.87 1.79 -12.44
N VAL A 24 -19.49 1.80 -13.72
CA VAL A 24 -18.13 1.45 -14.15
C VAL A 24 -17.10 2.44 -13.61
N SER A 25 -17.38 3.75 -13.66
CA SER A 25 -16.49 4.78 -13.11
C SER A 25 -16.32 4.66 -11.59
N LYS A 26 -17.38 4.32 -10.85
CA LYS A 26 -17.29 4.01 -9.43
C LYS A 26 -16.40 2.80 -9.16
N GLN A 27 -16.57 1.71 -9.91
CA GLN A 27 -15.75 0.51 -9.75
C GLN A 27 -14.27 0.75 -10.06
N ILE A 28 -13.96 1.60 -11.04
CA ILE A 28 -12.60 2.07 -11.35
C ILE A 28 -11.98 2.73 -10.12
N GLU A 29 -12.69 3.67 -9.51
CA GLU A 29 -12.18 4.45 -8.38
C GLU A 29 -12.02 3.60 -7.11
N GLU A 30 -12.95 2.69 -6.84
CA GLU A 30 -12.82 1.73 -5.74
C GLU A 30 -11.56 0.86 -5.88
N VAL A 31 -11.30 0.32 -7.08
CA VAL A 31 -10.11 -0.50 -7.33
C VAL A 31 -8.83 0.33 -7.15
N LYS A 32 -8.80 1.57 -7.65
CA LYS A 32 -7.64 2.47 -7.47
C LYS A 32 -7.36 2.73 -6.00
N ASN A 33 -8.40 3.01 -5.21
CA ASN A 33 -8.26 3.24 -3.78
C ASN A 33 -7.76 2.00 -3.04
N GLU A 34 -8.28 0.81 -3.36
CA GLU A 34 -7.81 -0.44 -2.79
C GLU A 34 -6.33 -0.71 -3.14
N ILE A 35 -5.94 -0.54 -4.40
CA ILE A 35 -4.54 -0.67 -4.84
C ILE A 35 -3.65 0.33 -4.11
N SER A 36 -4.00 1.61 -4.12
CA SER A 36 -3.23 2.66 -3.42
C SER A 36 -3.07 2.35 -1.93
N SER A 37 -4.10 1.80 -1.28
CA SER A 37 -4.04 1.42 0.14
C SER A 37 -3.02 0.31 0.42
N ILE A 38 -2.92 -0.68 -0.46
CA ILE A 38 -1.98 -1.81 -0.33
C ILE A 38 -0.55 -1.32 -0.54
N TYR A 39 -0.35 -0.46 -1.55
CA TYR A 39 0.97 0.05 -1.92
C TYR A 39 1.41 1.29 -1.12
N LYS A 40 0.57 1.79 -0.19
CA LYS A 40 0.88 2.92 0.70
C LYS A 40 2.16 2.73 1.52
N HIS A 41 2.47 1.48 1.89
CA HIS A 41 3.65 1.14 2.67
C HIS A 41 4.60 0.25 1.84
N PRO A 42 5.79 0.74 1.46
CA PRO A 42 6.78 -0.01 0.66
C PRO A 42 7.11 -1.39 1.25
N LEU A 43 6.99 -1.53 2.57
CA LEU A 43 7.23 -2.74 3.35
C LEU A 43 6.19 -3.85 3.21
N LYS A 44 4.94 -3.48 2.90
CA LYS A 44 3.81 -4.42 2.90
C LYS A 44 3.39 -4.82 1.50
N LYS A 45 4.30 -4.68 0.55
CA LYS A 45 4.08 -5.13 -0.81
C LYS A 45 3.80 -6.64 -0.81
N PRO A 46 2.61 -7.08 -1.27
CA PRO A 46 2.27 -8.50 -1.33
C PRO A 46 3.23 -9.23 -2.26
N ILE A 47 3.64 -10.44 -1.87
CA ILE A 47 4.54 -11.26 -2.68
C ILE A 47 3.77 -11.79 -3.89
N ASN A 48 2.51 -12.15 -3.68
CA ASN A 48 1.62 -12.57 -4.73
C ASN A 48 0.22 -12.01 -4.49
N VAL A 49 -0.09 -10.91 -5.17
CA VAL A 49 -1.39 -10.24 -5.07
C VAL A 49 -2.55 -11.18 -5.38
N ALA A 50 -2.42 -12.06 -6.38
CA ALA A 50 -3.50 -12.96 -6.77
C ALA A 50 -3.82 -13.99 -5.66
N LYS A 51 -2.83 -14.36 -4.85
CA LYS A 51 -3.00 -15.28 -3.71
C LYS A 51 -3.49 -14.56 -2.46
N GLU A 52 -2.95 -13.38 -2.17
CA GLU A 52 -3.25 -12.62 -0.95
C GLU A 52 -4.58 -11.84 -1.06
N TYR A 53 -4.90 -11.33 -2.25
CA TYR A 53 -6.07 -10.49 -2.54
C TYR A 53 -6.80 -10.95 -3.82
N PRO A 54 -7.37 -12.16 -3.85
CA PRO A 54 -7.99 -12.72 -5.07
C PRO A 54 -9.18 -11.90 -5.57
N ARG A 55 -10.00 -11.33 -4.66
CA ARG A 55 -11.17 -10.52 -5.02
C ARG A 55 -10.77 -9.24 -5.73
N LEU A 56 -9.81 -8.49 -5.15
CA LEU A 56 -9.27 -7.28 -5.75
C LEU A 56 -8.59 -7.57 -7.09
N TYR A 57 -7.79 -8.64 -7.17
CA TYR A 57 -7.13 -9.04 -8.40
C TYR A 57 -8.13 -9.30 -9.55
N LEU A 58 -9.19 -10.06 -9.27
CA LEU A 58 -10.24 -10.34 -10.26
C LEU A 58 -11.02 -9.08 -10.64
N LYS A 59 -11.38 -8.22 -9.67
CA LYS A 59 -12.06 -6.95 -9.91
C LYS A 59 -11.23 -6.01 -10.78
N ALA A 60 -9.95 -5.83 -10.44
CA ALA A 60 -9.00 -5.05 -11.21
C ALA A 60 -8.84 -5.59 -12.65
N ARG A 61 -8.79 -6.91 -12.82
CA ARG A 61 -8.73 -7.54 -14.14
C ARG A 61 -10.01 -7.31 -14.96
N LYS A 62 -11.19 -7.31 -14.33
CA LYS A 62 -12.47 -7.04 -15.00
C LYS A 62 -12.55 -5.59 -15.49
N VAL A 63 -12.08 -4.65 -14.68
CA VAL A 63 -12.19 -3.21 -14.94
C VAL A 63 -11.09 -2.68 -15.87
N PHE A 64 -9.83 -3.05 -15.62
CA PHE A 64 -8.66 -2.54 -16.37
C PHE A 64 -8.12 -3.54 -17.42
N GLY A 65 -8.68 -4.74 -17.49
CA GLY A 65 -8.23 -5.84 -18.36
C GLY A 65 -7.02 -6.61 -17.82
N SER A 66 -6.11 -5.95 -17.10
CA SER A 66 -4.94 -6.61 -16.48
C SER A 66 -4.50 -5.92 -15.20
N TRP A 67 -3.80 -6.64 -14.32
CA TRP A 67 -3.22 -6.08 -13.11
C TRP A 67 -2.15 -5.02 -13.41
N ARG A 68 -1.36 -5.20 -14.49
CA ARG A 68 -0.38 -4.22 -14.96
C ARG A 68 -1.05 -2.86 -15.24
N LYS A 69 -2.09 -2.88 -16.08
CA LYS A 69 -2.86 -1.66 -16.41
C LYS A 69 -3.49 -1.01 -15.17
N ALA A 70 -3.93 -1.80 -14.21
CA ALA A 70 -4.49 -1.28 -12.96
C ALA A 70 -3.43 -0.53 -12.12
N LEU A 71 -2.19 -1.04 -12.06
CA LEU A 71 -1.08 -0.37 -11.38
C LEU A 71 -0.64 0.90 -12.12
N GLU A 72 -0.51 0.83 -13.44
CA GLU A 72 -0.19 1.99 -14.28
C GLU A 72 -1.24 3.10 -14.14
N ALA A 73 -2.52 2.75 -14.06
CA ALA A 73 -3.62 3.69 -13.79
C ALA A 73 -3.57 4.33 -12.40
N CYS A 74 -2.81 3.76 -11.47
CA CYS A 74 -2.50 4.33 -10.15
C CYS A 74 -1.17 5.09 -10.13
N GLY A 75 -0.44 5.17 -11.26
CA GLY A 75 0.90 5.76 -11.33
C GLY A 75 1.99 4.89 -10.68
N ILE A 76 1.72 3.60 -10.47
CA ILE A 76 2.68 2.67 -9.88
C ILE A 76 3.40 1.94 -11.00
N ASP A 77 4.73 2.02 -11.01
CA ASP A 77 5.56 1.27 -11.96
C ASP A 77 5.41 -0.24 -11.72
N TYR A 78 4.96 -0.97 -12.74
CA TYR A 78 4.73 -2.40 -12.64
C TYR A 78 6.01 -3.19 -12.38
N GLU A 79 7.15 -2.81 -12.96
CA GLU A 79 8.42 -3.50 -12.77
C GLU A 79 8.96 -3.27 -11.35
N GLU A 80 8.80 -2.06 -10.82
CA GLU A 80 9.05 -1.80 -9.40
C GLU A 80 8.09 -2.60 -8.51
N ALA A 81 6.81 -2.70 -8.88
CA ALA A 81 5.78 -3.49 -8.22
C ALA A 81 5.89 -5.02 -8.45
N ARG A 82 6.72 -5.48 -9.38
CA ARG A 82 6.99 -6.91 -9.58
C ARG A 82 8.30 -7.33 -8.92
N THR A 83 9.30 -6.45 -8.93
CA THR A 83 10.63 -6.76 -8.42
C THR A 83 10.55 -7.02 -6.91
N ARG A 84 11.16 -8.12 -6.46
CA ARG A 84 11.41 -8.32 -5.03
C ARG A 84 12.37 -7.22 -4.61
N SER A 85 11.88 -6.23 -3.86
CA SER A 85 12.70 -5.10 -3.42
C SER A 85 13.99 -5.63 -2.80
N LYS A 86 15.11 -5.47 -3.50
CA LYS A 86 16.43 -5.74 -2.93
C LYS A 86 16.66 -4.67 -1.87
N TRP A 87 16.94 -5.12 -0.67
CA TRP A 87 17.30 -4.22 0.41
C TRP A 87 18.69 -3.65 0.14
N SER A 88 18.76 -2.35 -0.13
CA SER A 88 20.03 -1.61 -0.09
C SER A 88 20.23 -0.97 1.29
N ARG A 89 21.46 -0.54 1.57
CA ARG A 89 21.81 0.12 2.82
C ARG A 89 20.99 1.40 3.02
N GLU A 90 20.80 2.17 1.96
CA GLU A 90 20.05 3.44 1.93
C GLU A 90 18.56 3.18 2.17
N LYS A 91 17.99 2.18 1.50
CA LYS A 91 16.57 1.81 1.68
C LYS A 91 16.25 1.41 3.11
N VAL A 92 17.15 0.67 3.77
CA VAL A 92 16.99 0.32 5.19
C VAL A 92 16.96 1.57 6.07
N LEU A 93 17.85 2.55 5.85
CA LEU A 93 17.89 3.78 6.64
C LEU A 93 16.67 4.67 6.41
N GLN A 94 16.27 4.85 5.15
CA GLN A 94 15.07 5.61 4.77
C GLN A 94 13.84 5.04 5.48
N GLU A 95 13.72 3.72 5.50
CA GLU A 95 12.59 3.05 6.12
C GLU A 95 12.60 3.19 7.65
N ILE A 96 13.76 3.04 8.29
CA ILE A 96 13.88 3.27 9.74
C ILE A 96 13.45 4.70 10.11
N LYS A 97 13.89 5.71 9.32
CA LYS A 97 13.47 7.10 9.51
C LYS A 97 11.97 7.28 9.32
N HIS A 98 11.40 6.67 8.28
CA HIS A 98 9.95 6.72 8.03
C HIS A 98 9.14 6.08 9.17
N LEU A 99 9.58 4.94 9.72
CA LEU A 99 8.92 4.31 10.87
C LEU A 99 9.00 5.21 12.11
N TYR A 100 10.14 5.87 12.32
CA TYR A 100 10.33 6.79 13.43
C TYR A 100 9.45 8.04 13.31
N SER A 101 9.39 8.67 12.13
CA SER A 101 8.57 9.87 11.88
C SER A 101 7.08 9.62 12.03
N ASN A 102 6.61 8.41 11.68
CA ASN A 102 5.22 8.00 11.86
C ASN A 102 4.90 7.52 13.30
N GLY A 103 5.83 7.68 14.24
CA GLY A 103 5.63 7.29 15.64
C GLY A 103 5.51 5.77 15.86
N HIS A 104 5.95 4.96 14.90
CA HIS A 104 5.92 3.51 15.07
C HIS A 104 7.03 3.03 16.01
N SER A 105 6.71 2.02 16.82
CA SER A 105 7.70 1.33 17.65
C SER A 105 8.80 0.71 16.80
N LEU A 106 10.07 1.06 17.07
CA LEU A 106 11.25 0.49 16.42
C LEU A 106 11.72 -0.83 17.05
N ARG A 107 10.86 -1.49 17.85
CA ARG A 107 11.21 -2.73 18.55
C ARG A 107 11.14 -3.93 17.60
N PRO A 108 12.20 -4.76 17.53
CA PRO A 108 12.20 -5.98 16.71
C PRO A 108 11.00 -6.92 16.94
N LYS A 109 10.49 -7.00 18.18
CA LYS A 109 9.31 -7.81 18.53
C LYS A 109 8.03 -7.33 17.84
N ASP A 110 7.88 -6.03 17.63
CA ASP A 110 6.69 -5.45 17.01
C ASP A 110 6.66 -5.66 15.49
N PHE A 111 7.83 -5.78 14.86
CA PHE A 111 7.95 -6.08 13.43
C PHE A 111 7.49 -7.48 13.05
N ARG A 112 7.62 -8.46 13.95
CA ARG A 112 7.10 -9.82 13.72
C ARG A 112 5.58 -9.80 13.50
N ARG A 113 4.84 -9.05 14.32
CA ARG A 113 3.39 -8.89 14.19
C ARG A 113 2.98 -8.11 12.95
N LYS A 114 3.84 -7.21 12.46
CA LYS A 114 3.60 -6.37 11.27
C LYS A 114 4.10 -6.99 9.96
N GLY A 115 4.68 -8.19 9.98
CA GLY A 115 5.27 -8.84 8.79
C GLY A 115 6.59 -8.23 8.31
N MET A 116 7.20 -7.34 9.10
CA MET A 116 8.38 -6.55 8.73
C MET A 116 9.71 -7.27 9.08
N VAL A 117 9.71 -8.60 9.14
CA VAL A 117 10.90 -9.40 9.52
C VAL A 117 12.04 -9.21 8.52
N LYS A 118 11.72 -9.05 7.23
CA LYS A 118 12.71 -8.83 6.16
C LYS A 118 13.54 -7.57 6.37
N LEU A 119 12.93 -6.50 6.90
CA LEU A 119 13.61 -5.25 7.20
C LEU A 119 14.64 -5.45 8.32
N VAL A 120 14.29 -6.22 9.36
CA VAL A 120 15.22 -6.55 10.47
C VAL A 120 16.39 -7.39 9.98
N SER A 121 16.11 -8.42 9.17
CA SER A 121 17.16 -9.26 8.57
C SER A 121 18.08 -8.44 7.64
N ALA A 122 17.51 -7.54 6.84
CA ALA A 122 18.27 -6.67 5.95
C ALA A 122 19.16 -5.69 6.71
N ALA A 123 18.66 -5.10 7.80
CA ALA A 123 19.46 -4.24 8.67
C ALA A 123 20.60 -5.01 9.34
N ALA A 124 20.34 -6.24 9.79
CA ALA A 124 21.38 -7.10 10.35
C ALA A 124 22.44 -7.45 9.30
N TYR A 125 22.03 -7.70 8.04
CA TYR A 125 22.95 -7.99 6.95
C TYR A 125 23.87 -6.79 6.60
N HIS A 126 23.30 -5.59 6.44
CA HIS A 126 24.07 -4.40 5.99
C HIS A 126 24.83 -3.67 7.10
N PHE A 127 24.32 -3.69 8.33
CA PHE A 127 24.86 -2.93 9.46
C PHE A 127 25.35 -3.82 10.61
N GLY A 128 25.25 -5.16 10.48
CA GLY A 128 25.58 -6.13 11.52
C GLY A 128 24.47 -6.33 12.55
N SER A 129 23.71 -5.27 12.90
CA SER A 129 22.56 -5.39 13.81
C SER A 129 21.49 -4.33 13.57
N TRP A 130 20.24 -4.64 13.96
CA TRP A 130 19.13 -3.69 13.93
C TRP A 130 19.45 -2.42 14.74
N ARG A 131 20.01 -2.58 15.94
CA ARG A 131 20.38 -1.48 16.82
C ARG A 131 21.34 -0.52 16.14
N LYS A 132 22.41 -1.04 15.52
CA LYS A 132 23.42 -0.24 14.83
C LYS A 132 22.82 0.52 13.63
N ALA A 133 21.88 -0.08 12.91
CA ALA A 133 21.16 0.60 11.83
C ALA A 133 20.30 1.77 12.33
N VAL A 134 19.62 1.61 13.49
CA VAL A 134 18.83 2.69 14.11
C VAL A 134 19.71 3.82 14.63
N GLU A 135 20.81 3.48 15.30
CA GLU A 135 21.80 4.47 15.78
C GLU A 135 22.42 5.26 14.61
N THR A 136 22.65 4.60 13.46
CA THR A 136 23.13 5.27 12.22
C THR A 136 22.13 6.31 11.70
N CYS A 137 20.84 6.16 11.99
CA CYS A 137 19.81 7.15 11.63
C CYS A 137 19.81 8.38 12.56
N GLY A 138 20.68 8.44 13.56
CA GLY A 138 20.69 9.48 14.61
C GLY A 138 19.60 9.27 15.66
N VAL A 139 18.95 8.10 15.69
CA VAL A 139 17.90 7.78 16.68
C VAL A 139 18.55 7.01 17.81
N CYS A 140 18.58 7.60 19.01
CA CYS A 140 19.09 6.93 20.21
C CYS A 140 18.20 5.71 20.56
N TYR A 141 18.66 4.50 20.20
CA TYR A 141 17.94 3.24 20.43
C TYR A 141 17.72 2.94 21.93
N SER A 142 18.56 3.50 22.81
CA SER A 142 18.48 3.36 24.28
C SER A 142 17.44 4.27 24.95
N CYS A 143 17.18 5.49 24.47
CA CYS A 143 16.22 6.42 25.09
C CYS A 143 14.75 6.18 24.68
N GLY A 144 14.48 5.29 23.71
CA GLY A 144 13.14 4.74 23.46
C GLY A 144 12.57 3.89 24.62
N ARG A 145 13.34 3.70 25.70
CA ARG A 145 12.87 3.18 26.99
C ARG A 145 12.11 4.24 27.81
N GLU A 146 12.36 5.53 27.58
CA GLU A 146 12.06 6.61 28.53
C GLU A 146 10.74 7.34 28.24
N LYS A 147 10.30 7.44 26.97
CA LYS A 147 8.96 7.97 26.64
C LYS A 147 7.80 7.21 27.33
N ARG A 148 8.05 6.00 27.85
CA ARG A 148 7.04 5.19 28.55
C ARG A 148 6.94 5.50 30.06
N GLN A 149 7.92 6.11 30.69
CA GLN A 149 7.76 6.54 32.09
C GLN A 149 7.00 7.87 32.20
N VAL A 150 7.16 8.75 31.20
CA VAL A 150 6.50 10.06 31.17
C VAL A 150 4.99 9.97 30.88
N ASP A 151 4.55 8.96 30.12
CA ASP A 151 3.13 8.77 29.78
C ASP A 151 2.33 8.00 30.84
N LYS A 152 3.02 7.28 31.75
CA LYS A 152 2.39 6.51 32.84
C LYS A 152 2.20 7.29 34.14
N SER A 153 2.71 8.52 34.20
CA SER A 153 2.67 9.41 35.37
C SER A 153 1.61 10.51 35.25
N LYS A 154 0.76 10.46 34.20
CA LYS A 154 -0.36 11.39 33.95
C LYS A 154 -1.73 10.70 33.85
N GLY A 155 -1.86 9.51 34.44
CA GLY A 155 -3.13 8.81 34.61
C GLY A 155 -3.49 8.72 36.08
#